data_AF-A0A564U2D2-F1
#
_entry.id   AF-A0A564U2D2-F1
#
_cell.length_a   1.000
_cell.length_b   1.000
_cell.length_c   1.000
_cell.angle_alpha   90.00
_cell.angle_beta   90.00
_cell.angle_gamma   90.00
#
_symmetry.space_group_name_H-M   'P 1'
#
loop_
_entity.id
_entity.type
_entity.pdbx_description
1 polymer ?
#
loop_
_entity_poly.entity_id
_entity_poly.type
_entity_poly.pdbx_seq_one_letter_code
_entity_poly.pdbx_strand_id
1 'polypeptide(L)'
;MWKSVQKRDRIIWKSGNPYEAGTDKTFSLDTLPQEYTAYGNGDYRINGLETEQADGSDTANLKYEPYEISKGKYSLKGLPAMFAKEDETETLEIVLKDHASGLRAHLLYGVFPQLDVITRAVRLENTGTAPVTVKKQCPWRWTMNTENWMRFIFMENIIWNVRWKERI
;
A
#
# COMPACT_ATOMS: atom_id res chain seq x y z
N MET A 1 7.76 22.54 -11.29
CA MET A 1 7.41 22.33 -12.71
C MET A 1 7.17 20.83 -12.93
N TRP A 2 5.97 20.34 -12.62
CA TRP A 2 5.64 18.92 -12.76
C TRP A 2 5.21 18.62 -14.20
N LYS A 3 6.03 17.88 -14.95
CA LYS A 3 5.71 17.47 -16.32
C LYS A 3 5.00 16.12 -16.34
N SER A 4 3.76 16.13 -16.81
CA SER A 4 3.06 15.04 -17.51
C SER A 4 3.25 13.62 -16.97
N VAL A 5 2.21 13.10 -16.29
CA VAL A 5 1.89 11.67 -16.34
C VAL A 5 1.79 11.28 -17.82
N GLN A 6 2.47 10.20 -18.24
CA GLN A 6 2.38 9.72 -19.62
C GLN A 6 0.97 9.17 -19.91
N LYS A 7 0.07 10.01 -20.44
CA LYS A 7 -1.06 9.53 -21.23
C LYS A 7 -0.49 8.87 -22.48
N ARG A 8 -0.41 7.53 -22.45
CA ARG A 8 -0.30 6.70 -23.65
C ARG A 8 -1.72 6.43 -24.13
N ASP A 9 -1.99 6.65 -25.42
CA ASP A 9 -3.30 6.40 -26.05
C ASP A 9 -3.59 4.90 -26.23
N ARG A 10 -3.51 4.13 -25.14
CA ARG A 10 -3.96 2.75 -25.09
C ARG A 10 -5.43 2.74 -24.68
N ILE A 11 -6.28 2.45 -25.66
CA ILE A 11 -7.72 2.24 -25.53
C ILE A 11 -7.96 1.02 -24.62
N ILE A 12 -8.27 1.22 -23.33
CA ILE A 12 -8.39 0.13 -22.34
C ILE A 12 -9.82 -0.43 -22.25
N TRP A 13 -10.47 -0.66 -23.38
CA TRP A 13 -11.89 -1.03 -23.46
C TRP A 13 -12.28 -2.41 -22.87
N LYS A 14 -11.33 -3.15 -22.27
CA LYS A 14 -11.52 -4.51 -21.74
C LYS A 14 -11.19 -4.69 -20.26
N SER A 15 -10.69 -3.65 -19.58
CA SER A 15 -10.37 -3.71 -18.15
C SER A 15 -11.52 -3.16 -17.29
N GLY A 16 -11.56 -3.55 -16.02
CA GLY A 16 -12.43 -2.90 -15.04
C GLY A 16 -11.99 -1.47 -14.78
N ASN A 17 -12.93 -0.52 -14.79
CA ASN A 17 -12.67 0.87 -14.43
C ASN A 17 -13.39 1.18 -13.12
N PRO A 18 -12.74 1.85 -12.16
CA PRO A 18 -13.40 2.26 -10.93
C PRO A 18 -14.41 3.38 -11.21
N TYR A 19 -15.42 3.51 -10.36
CA TYR A 19 -16.56 4.42 -10.59
C TYR A 19 -16.14 5.88 -10.84
N GLU A 20 -15.06 6.33 -10.18
CA GLU A 20 -14.55 7.70 -10.31
C GLU A 20 -13.93 8.01 -11.69
N ALA A 21 -13.66 7.01 -12.53
CA ALA A 21 -13.24 7.21 -13.91
C ALA A 21 -14.40 7.70 -14.82
N GLY A 22 -15.65 7.49 -14.41
CA GLY A 22 -16.84 7.93 -15.15
C GLY A 22 -16.89 7.40 -16.59
N THR A 23 -16.73 8.29 -17.56
CA THR A 23 -16.69 7.95 -19.00
C THR A 23 -15.28 7.77 -19.56
N ASP A 24 -14.22 8.01 -18.77
CA ASP A 24 -12.83 7.86 -19.23
C ASP A 24 -12.44 6.37 -19.33
N LYS A 25 -12.24 5.92 -20.57
CA LYS A 25 -11.80 4.56 -20.93
C LYS A 25 -10.28 4.44 -21.10
N THR A 26 -9.53 5.47 -20.71
CA THR A 26 -8.06 5.50 -20.68
C THR A 26 -7.49 5.33 -19.27
N PHE A 27 -8.35 5.17 -18.25
CA PHE A 27 -7.97 4.93 -16.87
C PHE A 27 -8.45 3.56 -16.37
N SER A 28 -7.53 2.69 -15.93
CA SER A 28 -7.86 1.46 -15.21
C SER A 28 -6.75 1.06 -14.25
N LEU A 29 -7.15 0.69 -13.02
CA LEU A 29 -6.24 0.20 -11.98
C LEU A 29 -5.48 -1.06 -12.41
N ASP A 30 -6.11 -1.92 -13.22
CA ASP A 30 -5.50 -3.11 -13.83
C ASP A 30 -4.28 -2.81 -14.70
N THR A 31 -4.18 -1.60 -15.28
CA THR A 31 -3.03 -1.23 -16.14
C THR A 31 -2.05 -0.28 -15.46
N LEU A 32 -2.48 0.43 -14.41
CA LEU A 32 -1.66 1.43 -13.75
C LEU A 32 -0.67 0.77 -12.77
N PRO A 33 0.59 1.24 -12.72
CA PRO A 33 1.47 0.96 -11.60
C PRO A 33 0.86 1.52 -10.31
N GLN A 34 0.82 0.69 -9.27
CA GLN A 34 0.30 1.05 -7.96
C GLN A 34 1.31 0.64 -6.89
N GLU A 35 1.55 1.54 -5.92
CA GLU A 35 2.42 1.28 -4.76
C GLU A 35 1.83 0.24 -3.80
N TYR A 36 0.50 0.23 -3.68
CA TYR A 36 -0.24 -0.70 -2.83
C TYR A 36 -1.58 -1.05 -3.47
N THR A 37 -1.78 -2.34 -3.75
CA THR A 37 -2.93 -2.88 -4.50
C THR A 37 -3.84 -3.65 -3.56
N ALA A 38 -5.15 -3.41 -3.65
CA ALA A 38 -6.16 -4.10 -2.87
C ALA A 38 -7.07 -4.94 -3.79
N TYR A 39 -7.70 -5.96 -3.24
CA TYR A 39 -8.69 -6.76 -3.96
C TYR A 39 -10.02 -6.00 -4.16
N GLY A 40 -10.82 -6.43 -5.15
CA GLY A 40 -12.21 -5.99 -5.33
C GLY A 40 -12.41 -4.58 -5.90
N ASN A 41 -11.36 -3.90 -6.38
CA ASN A 41 -11.43 -2.52 -6.87
C ASN A 41 -11.26 -2.36 -8.41
N GLY A 42 -11.17 -3.48 -9.15
CA GLY A 42 -10.98 -3.49 -10.60
C GLY A 42 -9.54 -3.74 -11.08
N ASP A 43 -8.59 -4.01 -10.18
CA ASP A 43 -7.27 -4.60 -10.49
C ASP A 43 -7.34 -6.13 -10.38
N TYR A 44 -7.03 -6.86 -11.46
CA TYR A 44 -7.13 -8.33 -11.50
C TYR A 44 -5.77 -9.04 -11.28
N ARG A 45 -4.66 -8.31 -11.17
CA ARG A 45 -3.28 -8.82 -11.37
C ARG A 45 -2.65 -9.51 -10.14
N ILE A 46 -3.43 -10.21 -9.31
CA ILE A 46 -3.07 -10.44 -7.89
C ILE A 46 -2.92 -9.07 -7.17
N ASN A 47 -2.65 -9.05 -5.86
CA ASN A 47 -2.93 -7.92 -4.98
C ASN A 47 -2.15 -8.05 -3.65
N GLY A 48 -1.85 -6.91 -3.02
CA GLY A 48 -1.10 -6.80 -1.77
C GLY A 48 -1.96 -6.82 -0.49
N LEU A 49 -3.24 -6.46 -0.60
CA LEU A 49 -4.21 -6.50 0.50
C LEU A 49 -5.46 -7.29 0.10
N GLU A 50 -5.94 -8.16 0.99
CA GLU A 50 -7.28 -8.77 0.97
C GLU A 50 -7.90 -8.59 2.34
N THR A 51 -9.13 -8.09 2.35
CA THR A 51 -9.91 -7.89 3.56
C THR A 51 -11.31 -8.46 3.37
N GLU A 52 -12.01 -8.68 4.47
CA GLU A 52 -13.44 -8.99 4.50
C GLU A 52 -14.08 -8.05 5.52
N GLN A 53 -15.08 -7.32 5.05
CA GLN A 53 -15.84 -6.34 5.81
C GLN A 53 -16.98 -7.04 6.57
N ALA A 54 -17.54 -6.38 7.59
CA ALA A 54 -18.61 -6.94 8.40
C ALA A 54 -19.93 -7.26 7.64
N ASP A 55 -20.12 -6.70 6.44
CA ASP A 55 -21.25 -7.00 5.55
C ASP A 55 -20.99 -8.20 4.60
N GLY A 56 -19.81 -8.82 4.70
CA GLY A 56 -19.38 -9.92 3.85
C GLY A 56 -18.74 -9.51 2.52
N SER A 57 -18.63 -8.20 2.22
CA SER A 57 -17.87 -7.73 1.06
C SER A 57 -16.36 -7.91 1.27
N ASP A 58 -15.61 -8.17 0.21
CA ASP A 58 -14.16 -8.44 0.24
C ASP A 58 -13.30 -7.37 -0.46
N THR A 59 -13.91 -6.23 -0.76
CA THR A 59 -13.25 -5.08 -1.42
C THR A 59 -12.64 -4.10 -0.42
N ALA A 60 -11.54 -3.44 -0.82
CA ALA A 60 -11.00 -2.28 -0.12
C ALA A 60 -10.60 -1.19 -1.13
N ASN A 61 -11.37 -0.09 -1.17
CA ASN A 61 -11.15 1.01 -2.09
C ASN A 61 -10.22 2.08 -1.48
N LEU A 62 -8.94 1.73 -1.28
CA LEU A 62 -7.93 2.60 -0.68
C LEU A 62 -7.69 3.87 -1.52
N LYS A 63 -8.04 5.04 -0.97
CA LYS A 63 -7.78 6.37 -1.53
C LYS A 63 -6.69 7.09 -0.75
N TYR A 64 -5.97 8.00 -1.39
CA TYR A 64 -4.91 8.79 -0.77
C TYR A 64 -5.47 9.81 0.25
N GLU A 65 -4.96 9.77 1.48
CA GLU A 65 -5.02 10.82 2.50
C GLU A 65 -3.61 11.49 2.62
N PRO A 66 -3.47 12.66 3.29
CA PRO A 66 -2.18 13.36 3.39
C PRO A 66 -1.01 12.50 3.91
N TYR A 67 0.20 12.85 3.48
CA TYR A 67 1.44 12.23 3.95
C TYR A 67 2.12 13.06 5.06
N GLU A 68 2.96 12.40 5.85
CA GLU A 68 3.86 13.03 6.83
C GLU A 68 5.33 12.64 6.52
N ILE A 69 6.26 13.57 6.76
CA ILE A 69 7.71 13.29 6.75
C ILE A 69 8.26 13.57 8.15
N SER A 70 8.94 12.59 8.71
CA SER A 70 9.57 12.64 10.03
C SER A 70 11.05 12.27 9.95
N LYS A 71 11.85 12.81 10.87
CA LYS A 71 13.26 12.43 11.02
C LYS A 71 13.37 11.08 11.72
N GLY A 72 14.46 10.37 11.42
CA GLY A 72 14.69 9.03 11.92
C GLY A 72 13.84 7.97 11.24
N LYS A 73 13.95 6.76 11.79
CA LYS A 73 13.39 5.54 11.22
C LYS A 73 12.17 5.06 12.01
N TYR A 74 11.04 4.86 11.33
CA TYR A 74 9.82 4.32 11.94
C TYR A 74 10.06 3.02 12.76
N SER A 75 9.43 2.94 13.93
CA SER A 75 9.44 1.74 14.77
C SER A 75 8.26 0.81 14.43
N LEU A 76 8.49 -0.50 14.46
CA LEU A 76 7.44 -1.52 14.35
C LEU A 76 7.27 -2.21 15.70
N LYS A 77 6.12 -2.01 16.35
CA LYS A 77 5.87 -2.54 17.70
C LYS A 77 5.83 -4.07 17.68
N GLY A 78 6.81 -4.71 18.33
CA GLY A 78 6.88 -6.17 18.46
C GLY A 78 7.43 -6.91 17.24
N LEU A 79 7.96 -6.20 16.25
CA LEU A 79 8.60 -6.78 15.07
C LEU A 79 10.06 -6.29 14.96
N PRO A 80 11.00 -7.10 14.45
CA PRO A 80 12.34 -6.63 14.15
C PRO A 80 12.28 -5.57 13.03
N ALA A 81 13.09 -4.53 13.15
CA ALA A 81 13.25 -3.48 12.16
C ALA A 81 14.72 -3.05 12.10
N MET A 82 15.13 -2.51 10.95
CA MET A 82 16.42 -1.82 10.85
C MET A 82 16.38 -0.55 11.72
N PHE A 83 17.43 -0.33 12.50
CA PHE A 83 17.61 0.83 13.38
C PHE A 83 18.58 1.83 12.76
N ALA A 84 18.40 3.12 13.08
CA ALA A 84 19.27 4.22 12.70
C ALA A 84 19.12 5.35 13.73
N LYS A 85 20.08 6.28 13.77
CA LYS A 85 19.90 7.55 14.49
C LYS A 85 18.95 8.48 13.71
N GLU A 86 18.43 9.48 14.41
CA GLU A 86 17.47 10.46 13.84
C GLU A 86 18.05 11.32 12.70
N ASP A 87 19.37 11.49 12.67
CA ASP A 87 20.13 12.23 11.66
C ASP A 87 20.60 11.37 10.47
N GLU A 88 20.53 10.05 10.59
CA GLU A 88 20.98 9.10 9.57
C GLU A 88 19.86 8.69 8.58
N THR A 89 18.59 8.96 8.92
CA THR A 89 17.42 8.49 8.17
C THR A 89 16.25 9.48 8.17
N GLU A 90 15.40 9.36 7.16
CA GLU A 90 14.09 10.03 7.10
C GLU A 90 13.00 9.00 6.84
N THR A 91 11.81 9.22 7.42
CA THR A 91 10.61 8.41 7.21
C THR A 91 9.54 9.24 6.51
N LEU A 92 9.02 8.71 5.40
CA LEU A 92 7.79 9.15 4.75
C LEU A 92 6.66 8.18 5.11
N GLU A 93 5.59 8.68 5.71
CA GLU A 93 4.34 7.95 5.94
C GLU A 93 3.26 8.47 4.99
N ILE A 94 2.77 7.61 4.08
CA ILE A 94 1.62 7.90 3.22
C ILE A 94 0.41 7.16 3.76
N VAL A 95 -0.66 7.89 4.10
CA VAL A 95 -1.91 7.27 4.55
C VAL A 95 -2.80 7.00 3.34
N LEU A 96 -3.29 5.77 3.23
CA LEU A 96 -4.41 5.43 2.35
C LEU A 96 -5.62 5.05 3.21
N LYS A 97 -6.83 5.46 2.81
CA LYS A 97 -8.08 5.16 3.51
C LYS A 97 -9.13 4.60 2.57
N ASP A 98 -9.78 3.52 2.98
CA ASP A 98 -11.09 3.15 2.46
C ASP A 98 -12.17 3.90 3.25
N HIS A 99 -12.90 4.78 2.58
CA HIS A 99 -13.92 5.62 3.20
C HIS A 99 -15.19 4.85 3.57
N ALA A 100 -15.43 3.66 2.99
CA ALA A 100 -16.60 2.85 3.30
C ALA A 100 -16.42 2.07 4.61
N SER A 101 -15.31 1.34 4.75
CA SER A 101 -15.01 0.56 5.96
C SER A 101 -14.38 1.37 7.09
N GLY A 102 -13.73 2.49 6.79
CA GLY A 102 -12.88 3.21 7.74
C GLY A 102 -11.51 2.57 7.96
N LEU A 103 -11.15 1.55 7.15
CA LEU A 103 -9.81 0.96 7.14
C LEU A 103 -8.78 1.96 6.60
N ARG A 104 -7.65 2.07 7.29
CA ARG A 104 -6.46 2.82 6.87
C ARG A 104 -5.27 1.88 6.66
N ALA A 105 -4.51 2.15 5.61
CA ALA A 105 -3.21 1.54 5.34
C ALA A 105 -2.15 2.64 5.33
N HIS A 106 -1.28 2.63 6.33
CA HIS A 106 -0.14 3.54 6.45
C HIS A 106 1.06 2.89 5.77
N LEU A 107 1.46 3.43 4.62
CA LEU A 107 2.64 3.00 3.87
C LEU A 107 3.86 3.74 4.42
N LEU A 108 4.74 3.01 5.08
CA LEU A 108 5.94 3.52 5.74
C LEU A 108 7.15 3.30 4.84
N TYR A 109 7.83 4.38 4.46
CA TYR A 109 9.06 4.37 3.66
C TYR A 109 10.19 4.97 4.48
N GLY A 110 11.22 4.19 4.82
CA GLY A 110 12.39 4.68 5.55
C GLY A 110 13.60 4.72 4.64
N VAL A 111 14.15 5.90 4.39
CA VAL A 111 15.25 6.15 3.46
C VAL A 111 16.57 6.28 4.23
N PHE A 112 17.61 5.59 3.75
CA PHE A 112 18.96 5.58 4.30
C PHE A 112 19.94 6.09 3.23
N PRO A 113 20.15 7.43 3.10
CA PRO A 113 20.92 8.00 1.99
C PRO A 113 22.37 7.53 1.92
N GLN A 114 22.98 7.16 3.06
CA GLN A 114 24.37 6.69 3.12
C GLN A 114 24.54 5.22 2.68
N LEU A 115 23.44 4.47 2.56
CA LEU A 115 23.45 3.03 2.29
C LEU A 115 22.78 2.66 0.97
N ASP A 116 22.19 3.63 0.25
CA ASP A 116 21.28 3.41 -0.89
C ASP A 116 20.13 2.42 -0.58
N VAL A 117 19.64 2.42 0.66
CA VAL A 117 18.57 1.52 1.13
C VAL A 117 17.25 2.28 1.31
N ILE A 118 16.18 1.72 0.75
CA ILE A 118 14.79 2.10 1.06
C ILE A 118 14.11 0.91 1.73
N THR A 119 13.70 1.10 2.98
CA THR A 119 12.88 0.16 3.74
C THR A 119 11.40 0.47 3.51
N ARG A 120 10.55 -0.56 3.42
CA ARG A 120 9.09 -0.44 3.30
C ARG A 120 8.38 -1.26 4.37
N ALA A 121 7.29 -0.75 4.91
CA ALA A 121 6.35 -1.50 5.75
C ALA A 121 4.93 -0.97 5.57
N VAL A 122 3.93 -1.75 5.98
CA VAL A 122 2.53 -1.32 6.00
C VAL A 122 1.92 -1.59 7.37
N ARG A 123 1.39 -0.54 8.00
CA ARG A 123 0.56 -0.64 9.21
C ARG A 123 -0.90 -0.51 8.78
N LEU A 124 -1.74 -1.45 9.17
CA LEU A 124 -3.20 -1.35 9.02
C LEU A 124 -3.80 -0.80 10.32
N GLU A 125 -4.72 0.14 10.20
CA GLU A 125 -5.50 0.73 11.31
C GLU A 125 -6.98 0.64 10.93
N ASN A 126 -7.84 0.11 11.80
CA ASN A 126 -9.29 0.21 11.60
C ASN A 126 -9.82 1.42 12.38
N THR A 127 -10.31 2.44 11.68
CA THR A 127 -10.96 3.62 12.27
C THR A 127 -12.49 3.62 12.12
N GLY A 128 -13.04 2.55 11.54
CA GLY A 128 -14.47 2.32 11.43
C GLY A 128 -15.10 1.78 12.72
N THR A 129 -16.44 1.71 12.71
CA THR A 129 -17.24 1.14 13.80
C THR A 129 -17.46 -0.37 13.67
N ALA A 130 -17.21 -0.93 12.48
CA ALA A 130 -17.38 -2.34 12.16
C ALA A 130 -16.03 -3.09 12.15
N PRO A 131 -16.00 -4.40 12.46
CA PRO A 131 -14.79 -5.20 12.31
C PRO A 131 -14.41 -5.37 10.83
N VAL A 132 -13.10 -5.49 10.59
CA VAL A 132 -12.51 -5.80 9.28
C VAL A 132 -11.52 -6.95 9.48
N THR A 133 -11.72 -8.04 8.76
CA THR A 133 -10.84 -9.23 8.79
C THR A 133 -9.79 -9.09 7.70
N VAL A 134 -8.51 -9.29 8.01
CA VAL A 134 -7.44 -9.29 7.01
C VAL A 134 -7.17 -10.72 6.56
N LYS A 135 -7.47 -11.02 5.29
CA LYS A 135 -7.20 -12.34 4.67
C LYS A 135 -5.75 -12.43 4.17
N LYS A 136 -5.17 -11.32 3.71
CA LYS A 136 -3.81 -11.25 3.18
C LYS A 136 -3.25 -9.85 3.33
N GLN A 137 -1.98 -9.75 3.73
CA GLN A 137 -1.22 -8.51 3.74
C GLN A 137 0.22 -8.78 3.29
N CYS A 138 0.61 -8.24 2.15
CA CYS A 138 2.00 -8.22 1.67
C CYS A 138 2.54 -6.80 1.80
N PRO A 139 3.57 -6.53 2.64
CA PRO A 139 4.02 -5.17 2.91
C PRO A 139 4.81 -4.51 1.77
N TRP A 140 5.15 -5.25 0.70
CA TRP A 140 5.72 -4.70 -0.53
C TRP A 140 4.95 -5.15 -1.77
N ARG A 141 4.74 -4.22 -2.68
CA ARG A 141 4.54 -4.51 -4.10
C ARG A 141 5.24 -3.43 -4.92
N TRP A 142 5.94 -3.85 -5.96
CA TRP A 142 6.50 -2.96 -6.98
C TRP A 142 5.89 -3.35 -8.32
N THR A 143 5.43 -2.35 -9.07
CA THR A 143 4.90 -2.52 -10.43
C THR A 143 5.71 -1.63 -11.35
N MET A 144 6.46 -2.22 -12.29
CA MET A 144 7.33 -1.48 -13.20
C MET A 144 6.68 -1.32 -14.58
N ASN A 145 6.89 -0.17 -15.21
CA ASN A 145 6.38 0.15 -16.55
C ASN A 145 7.32 -0.30 -17.70
N THR A 146 8.45 -0.93 -17.37
CA THR A 146 9.57 -1.26 -18.27
C THR A 146 10.25 -2.57 -17.85
N GLU A 147 10.83 -3.28 -18.81
CA GLU A 147 11.50 -4.59 -18.64
C GLU A 147 12.92 -4.50 -18.04
N ASN A 148 13.21 -3.44 -17.27
CA ASN A 148 14.52 -3.26 -16.66
C ASN A 148 14.63 -4.04 -15.35
N TRP A 149 15.70 -4.82 -15.22
CA TRP A 149 15.98 -5.60 -14.01
C TRP A 149 16.62 -4.73 -12.93
N MET A 150 16.05 -4.76 -11.72
CA MET A 150 16.60 -4.08 -10.54
C MET A 150 16.96 -5.10 -9.46
N ARG A 151 18.08 -4.93 -8.78
CA ARG A 151 18.57 -5.88 -7.77
C ARG A 151 17.88 -5.62 -6.44
N PHE A 152 17.03 -6.54 -6.00
CA PHE A 152 16.40 -6.51 -4.68
C PHE A 152 17.25 -7.29 -3.67
N ILE A 153 17.50 -6.70 -2.50
CA ILE A 153 18.04 -7.38 -1.33
C ILE A 153 16.88 -7.55 -0.35
N PHE A 154 16.65 -8.78 0.08
CA PHE A 154 15.50 -9.15 0.91
C PHE A 154 15.99 -9.58 2.29
N MET A 155 15.38 -9.03 3.35
CA MET A 155 15.59 -9.47 4.73
C MET A 155 14.37 -10.32 5.17
N GLU A 156 14.47 -11.64 5.02
CA GLU A 156 13.48 -12.58 5.57
C GLU A 156 13.58 -12.54 7.11
N ASN A 157 12.66 -11.85 7.79
CA ASN A 157 12.39 -12.02 9.24
C ASN A 157 11.14 -11.23 9.66
N ILE A 158 9.96 -11.60 9.14
CA ILE A 158 8.67 -11.08 9.62
C ILE A 158 7.84 -12.24 10.19
N ILE A 159 7.95 -12.45 11.50
CA ILE A 159 7.07 -13.36 12.24
C ILE A 159 5.78 -12.59 12.55
N TRP A 160 4.68 -12.93 11.88
CA TRP A 160 3.36 -12.36 12.15
C TRP A 160 2.84 -12.84 13.51
N ASN A 161 3.11 -12.08 14.57
CA ASN A 161 2.57 -12.36 15.90
C ASN A 161 1.61 -11.24 16.35
N VAL A 162 0.54 -11.04 15.58
CA VAL A 162 -0.58 -10.19 15.97
C VAL A 162 -1.43 -10.97 16.97
N ARG A 163 -1.24 -10.69 18.26
CA ARG A 163 -1.99 -11.31 19.34
C ARG A 163 -3.41 -10.74 19.37
N TRP A 164 -4.34 -11.41 18.71
CA TRP A 164 -5.76 -11.07 18.77
C TRP A 164 -6.25 -11.11 20.20
N LYS A 165 -7.04 -10.10 20.59
CA LYS A 165 -7.65 -10.05 21.92
C LYS A 165 -8.95 -10.85 21.85
N GLU A 166 -8.84 -12.16 22.02
CA GLU A 166 -9.99 -13.03 22.27
C GLU A 166 -10.81 -12.41 23.43
N ARG A 167 -12.11 -12.21 23.18
CA ARG A 167 -13.07 -11.91 24.24
C ARG A 167 -13.98 -13.11 24.37
N ILE A 168 -13.86 -13.71 25.57
CA ILE A 168 -14.79 -14.56 26.33
C ILE A 168 -16.19 -14.66 25.74
#